data_AF-A0A6S6SS50-F1
#
_entry.id   AF-A0A6S6SS50-F1
#
_cell.length_a   1.000
_cell.length_b   1.000
_cell.length_c   1.000
_cell.angle_alpha   90.00
_cell.angle_beta   90.00
_cell.angle_gamma   90.00
#
_symmetry.space_group_name_H-M   'P 1'
#
loop_
_entity.id
_entity.type
_entity.pdbx_description
1 polymer ?
#
loop_
_entity_poly.entity_id
_entity_poly.type
_entity_poly.pdbx_seq_one_letter_code
_entity_poly.pdbx_strand_id
1 'polypeptide(L)'
;MSKQKIENYIPKAMKVISYLEIEKEGKVAKQFNGYIASFGASIRQAGLLPTILFYGNANSNAEKEREKVVKAIEEIIGYSIQDNVSKESTRLDVESAAIALKLSIRTFELVKD
;
A
#
# COMPACT_ATOMS: atom_id res chain seq x y z
N MET A 1 4.17 -15.19 3.48
CA MET A 1 4.90 -14.03 2.91
C MET A 1 6.23 -14.52 2.32
N SER A 2 6.66 -14.00 1.16
CA SER A 2 7.93 -14.40 0.52
C SER A 2 8.95 -13.26 0.60
N LYS A 3 10.09 -13.52 1.24
CA LYS A 3 11.20 -12.55 1.38
C LYS A 3 11.69 -12.06 0.02
N GLN A 4 11.84 -12.97 -0.94
CA GLN A 4 12.27 -12.67 -2.30
C GLN A 4 11.28 -11.73 -3.02
N LYS A 5 9.97 -11.94 -2.84
CA LYS A 5 8.95 -11.04 -3.43
C LYS A 5 9.07 -9.62 -2.85
N ILE A 6 9.24 -9.50 -1.53
CA ILE A 6 9.41 -8.20 -0.87
C ILE A 6 10.62 -7.46 -1.44
N GLU A 7 11.77 -8.13 -1.53
CA GLU A 7 13.01 -7.55 -2.09
C GLU A 7 12.80 -7.08 -3.54
N ASN A 8 12.12 -7.87 -4.37
CA ASN A 8 11.80 -7.50 -5.75
C ASN A 8 10.78 -6.35 -5.86
N TYR A 9 9.94 -6.15 -4.85
CA TYR A 9 8.93 -5.10 -4.82
C TYR A 9 9.45 -3.77 -4.29
N ILE A 10 10.54 -3.74 -3.52
CA ILE A 10 11.11 -2.49 -2.99
C ILE A 10 11.43 -1.47 -4.11
N PRO A 11 12.14 -1.83 -5.21
CA PRO A 11 12.42 -0.86 -6.28
C PRO A 11 11.15 -0.35 -6.98
N LYS A 12 10.11 -1.18 -7.09
CA LYS A 12 8.81 -0.77 -7.64
C LYS A 12 8.10 0.18 -6.70
N ALA A 13 8.07 -0.13 -5.41
CA ALA A 13 7.45 0.69 -4.39
C ALA A 13 8.06 2.10 -4.33
N MET A 14 9.39 2.23 -4.44
CA MET A 14 10.05 3.53 -4.53
C MET A 14 9.56 4.35 -5.72
N LYS A 15 9.43 3.74 -6.91
CA LYS A 15 8.91 4.43 -8.11
C LYS A 15 7.46 4.85 -7.94
N VAL A 16 6.63 3.97 -7.36
CA VAL A 16 5.21 4.19 -7.15
C VAL A 16 4.96 5.32 -6.14
N ILE A 17 5.79 5.43 -5.09
CA ILE A 17 5.70 6.52 -4.11
C ILE A 17 5.82 7.89 -4.78
N SER A 18 6.79 8.05 -5.69
CA SER A 18 6.96 9.29 -6.45
C SER A 18 5.87 9.47 -7.50
N TYR A 19 5.53 8.41 -8.25
CA TYR A 19 4.50 8.46 -9.30
C TYR A 19 3.11 8.86 -8.78
N LEU A 20 2.72 8.36 -7.59
CA LEU A 20 1.43 8.68 -6.97
C LEU A 20 1.47 9.94 -6.09
N GLU A 21 2.57 10.70 -6.13
CA GLU A 21 2.77 11.91 -5.31
C GLU A 21 2.49 11.64 -3.82
N ILE A 22 2.94 10.48 -3.32
CA ILE A 22 2.91 10.15 -1.89
C ILE A 22 4.05 10.88 -1.19
N GLU A 23 5.18 11.02 -1.89
CA GLU A 23 6.31 11.84 -1.48
C GLU A 23 6.28 13.19 -2.20
N LYS A 24 6.70 14.23 -1.48
CA LYS A 24 6.93 15.58 -2.00
C LYS A 24 8.21 16.13 -1.37
N GLU A 25 9.20 16.47 -2.20
CA GLU A 25 10.48 17.07 -1.77
C GLU A 25 11.23 16.25 -0.69
N GLY A 26 11.26 14.93 -0.84
CA GLY A 26 11.86 13.98 0.09
C GLY A 26 11.03 13.70 1.35
N LYS A 27 9.82 14.26 1.43
CA LYS A 27 8.95 14.17 2.61
C LYS A 27 7.69 13.36 2.32
N VAL A 28 7.28 12.56 3.30
CA VAL A 28 6.01 11.81 3.28
C VAL A 28 5.22 12.13 4.53
N ALA A 29 3.92 12.39 4.37
CA ALA A 29 3.03 12.57 5.51
C ALA A 29 3.01 11.33 6.40
N LYS A 30 3.24 11.49 7.70
CA LYS A 30 3.36 10.40 8.68
C LYS A 30 2.13 9.48 8.69
N GLN A 31 0.97 10.01 8.32
CA GLN A 31 -0.28 9.24 8.21
C GLN A 31 -0.20 8.11 7.19
N PHE A 32 0.55 8.22 6.09
CA PHE A 32 0.74 7.12 5.14
C PHE A 32 1.35 5.88 5.80
N ASN A 33 2.37 6.07 6.64
CA ASN A 33 2.96 4.96 7.38
C ASN A 33 1.95 4.33 8.36
N GLY A 34 1.04 5.14 8.92
CA GLY A 34 -0.10 4.67 9.71
C GLY A 34 -1.09 3.86 8.88
N TYR A 35 -1.52 4.38 7.72
CA TYR A 35 -2.46 3.72 6.82
C TYR A 35 -1.93 2.38 6.32
N ILE A 36 -0.66 2.28 5.92
CA ILE A 36 -0.09 1.00 5.48
C ILE A 36 -0.01 -0.01 6.64
N ALA A 37 0.32 0.44 7.85
CA ALA A 37 0.34 -0.44 9.02
C ALA A 37 -1.06 -0.98 9.34
N SER A 38 -2.07 -0.10 9.32
CA SER A 38 -3.47 -0.46 9.51
C SER A 38 -3.99 -1.36 8.40
N PHE A 39 -3.61 -1.13 7.15
CA PHE A 39 -4.03 -1.95 6.00
C PHE A 39 -3.64 -3.42 6.17
N GLY A 40 -2.39 -3.70 6.53
CA GLY A 40 -1.94 -5.06 6.81
C GLY A 40 -2.62 -5.71 8.03
N ALA A 41 -3.00 -4.90 9.04
CA ALA A 41 -3.79 -5.39 10.17
C ALA A 41 -5.25 -5.70 9.76
N SER A 42 -5.85 -4.86 8.92
CA SER A 42 -7.21 -5.04 8.40
C SER A 42 -7.33 -6.30 7.54
N ILE A 43 -6.37 -6.58 6.64
CA ILE A 43 -6.37 -7.82 5.86
C ILE A 43 -6.40 -9.06 6.76
N ARG A 44 -5.62 -9.04 7.85
CA ARG A 44 -5.56 -10.17 8.78
C ARG A 44 -6.84 -10.35 9.58
N GLN A 45 -7.51 -9.26 9.97
CA GLN A 45 -8.71 -9.30 10.82
C GLN A 45 -10.00 -9.46 10.01
N ALA A 46 -10.18 -8.68 8.95
CA ALA A 46 -11.42 -8.59 8.18
C ALA A 46 -11.34 -9.29 6.81
N GLY A 47 -10.14 -9.66 6.36
CA GLY A 47 -9.92 -10.23 5.03
C GLY A 47 -9.66 -9.17 3.96
N LEU A 48 -9.29 -9.64 2.77
CA LEU A 48 -8.81 -8.80 1.68
C LEU A 48 -9.92 -7.93 1.08
N LEU A 49 -11.05 -8.53 0.68
CA LEU A 49 -12.15 -7.82 0.01
C LEU A 49 -12.74 -6.69 0.88
N PRO A 50 -13.09 -6.90 2.16
CA PRO A 50 -13.62 -5.83 2.99
C PRO A 50 -12.60 -4.72 3.21
N THR A 51 -11.31 -5.06 3.28
CA THR A 51 -10.24 -4.06 3.46
C THR A 51 -10.09 -3.16 2.25
N ILE A 52 -10.06 -3.70 1.02
CA ILE A 52 -9.92 -2.87 -0.18
C ILE A 52 -11.16 -1.97 -0.39
N LEU A 53 -12.35 -2.47 -0.09
CA LEU A 53 -13.58 -1.67 -0.18
C LEU A 53 -13.58 -0.52 0.85
N PHE A 54 -13.09 -0.77 2.06
CA PHE A 54 -12.95 0.26 3.09
C PHE A 54 -11.92 1.33 2.71
N TYR A 55 -10.79 0.95 2.13
CA TYR A 55 -9.74 1.90 1.71
C TYR A 55 -10.10 2.64 0.41
N GLY A 56 -10.92 2.04 -0.47
CA GLY A 56 -11.34 2.62 -1.74
C GLY A 56 -12.55 3.55 -1.67
N ASN A 57 -13.24 3.64 -0.53
CA ASN A 57 -14.40 4.52 -0.37
C ASN A 57 -13.96 5.93 0.03
N ALA A 58 -13.83 6.83 -0.95
CA ALA A 58 -13.30 8.19 -0.74
C ALA A 58 -14.36 9.30 -0.78
N ASN A 59 -14.77 9.77 0.40
CA ASN A 59 -15.66 10.92 0.61
C ASN A 59 -14.94 12.12 1.27
N SER A 60 -13.67 11.99 1.64
CA SER A 60 -12.85 12.99 2.33
C SER A 60 -11.37 12.94 1.88
N ASN A 61 -10.59 13.98 2.17
CA ASN A 61 -9.16 14.01 1.81
C ASN A 61 -8.36 12.87 2.46
N ALA A 62 -8.63 12.56 3.74
CA ALA A 62 -8.00 11.44 4.44
C ALA A 62 -8.36 10.07 3.81
N GLU A 63 -9.51 9.96 3.14
CA GLU A 63 -9.87 8.75 2.40
C GLU A 63 -9.18 8.68 1.04
N LYS A 64 -8.99 9.80 0.34
CA LYS A 64 -8.19 9.84 -0.91
C LYS A 64 -6.76 9.35 -0.70
N GLU A 65 -6.18 9.60 0.47
CA GLU A 65 -4.84 9.09 0.81
C GLU A 65 -4.85 7.60 1.15
N ARG A 66 -5.90 7.07 1.78
CA ARG A 66 -6.08 5.63 1.96
C ARG A 66 -6.24 4.93 0.62
N GLU A 67 -6.98 5.53 -0.31
CA GLU A 67 -7.13 5.02 -1.68
C GLU A 67 -5.76 4.91 -2.38
N LYS A 68 -4.87 5.90 -2.18
CA LYS A 68 -3.49 5.83 -2.70
C LYS A 68 -2.72 4.62 -2.19
N VAL A 69 -3.00 4.09 -0.99
CA VAL A 69 -2.37 2.85 -0.50
C VAL A 69 -2.78 1.65 -1.35
N VAL A 70 -4.07 1.53 -1.70
CA VAL A 70 -4.56 0.42 -2.54
C VAL A 70 -3.97 0.54 -3.94
N LYS A 71 -4.04 1.73 -4.55
CA LYS A 71 -3.44 1.99 -5.87
C LYS A 71 -1.94 1.67 -5.88
N ALA A 72 -1.20 2.09 -4.85
CA ALA A 72 0.21 1.81 -4.77
C ALA A 72 0.51 0.30 -4.76
N ILE A 73 -0.30 -0.48 -4.05
CA ILE A 73 -0.13 -1.93 -4.00
C ILE A 73 -0.46 -2.56 -5.36
N GLU A 74 -1.53 -2.13 -6.02
CA GLU A 74 -1.90 -2.61 -7.37
C GLU A 74 -0.80 -2.32 -8.40
N GLU A 75 -0.19 -1.14 -8.35
CA GLU A 75 0.95 -0.78 -9.21
C GLU A 75 2.20 -1.62 -8.92
N ILE A 76 2.46 -1.97 -7.66
CA ILE A 76 3.60 -2.82 -7.28
C ILE A 76 3.42 -4.27 -7.78
N ILE A 77 2.23 -4.85 -7.59
CA ILE A 77 1.93 -6.24 -7.97
C ILE A 77 1.62 -6.38 -9.46
N GLY A 78 1.17 -5.30 -10.11
CA GLY A 78 0.93 -5.23 -11.55
C GLY A 78 -0.43 -5.76 -12.00
N TYR A 79 -1.42 -5.84 -11.12
CA TYR A 79 -2.79 -6.26 -11.44
C TYR A 79 -3.79 -5.73 -10.42
N SER A 80 -5.07 -5.66 -10.80
CA SER A 80 -6.13 -5.25 -9.87
C SER A 80 -6.37 -6.31 -8.80
N ILE A 81 -6.40 -5.88 -7.53
CA ILE A 81 -6.70 -6.76 -6.40
C ILE A 81 -8.15 -7.24 -6.46
N GLN A 82 -9.08 -6.35 -6.83
CA GLN A 82 -10.50 -6.66 -6.87
C GLN A 82 -10.81 -7.78 -7.87
N ASP A 83 -10.23 -7.70 -9.07
CA ASP A 83 -10.42 -8.71 -10.12
C ASP A 83 -9.77 -10.06 -9.79
N ASN A 84 -8.82 -10.07 -8.85
CA ASN A 84 -8.02 -11.25 -8.49
C ASN A 84 -8.24 -11.70 -7.04
N VAL A 85 -9.28 -11.18 -6.37
CA VAL A 85 -9.47 -11.36 -4.92
C VAL A 85 -9.65 -12.82 -4.50
N SER A 86 -10.17 -13.65 -5.40
CA SER A 86 -10.40 -15.08 -5.17
C SER A 86 -9.14 -15.94 -5.34
N LYS A 87 -8.06 -15.41 -5.94
CA LYS A 87 -6.81 -16.17 -6.11
C LYS A 87 -6.04 -16.17 -4.80
N GLU A 88 -5.65 -17.35 -4.34
CA GLU A 88 -4.89 -17.52 -3.09
C GLU A 88 -3.57 -16.73 -3.10
N SER A 89 -2.90 -16.68 -4.26
CA SER A 89 -1.64 -15.93 -4.43
C SER A 89 -1.80 -14.42 -4.24
N THR A 90 -2.98 -13.86 -4.53
CA THR A 90 -3.24 -12.41 -4.45
C THR A 90 -3.01 -11.89 -3.04
N ARG A 91 -3.49 -12.61 -2.02
CA ARG A 91 -3.29 -12.20 -0.63
C ARG A 91 -1.80 -12.11 -0.29
N LEU A 92 -1.01 -13.09 -0.70
CA LEU A 92 0.43 -13.13 -0.43
C LEU A 92 1.18 -12.02 -1.17
N ASP A 93 0.77 -11.70 -2.39
CA ASP A 93 1.34 -10.60 -3.17
C ASP A 93 1.03 -9.25 -2.54
N VAL A 94 -0.23 -9.03 -2.15
CA VAL A 94 -0.69 -7.82 -1.46
C VAL A 94 0.05 -7.62 -0.14
N GLU A 95 0.18 -8.66 0.69
CA GLU A 95 0.91 -8.58 1.96
C GLU A 95 2.40 -8.26 1.72
N SER A 96 3.02 -8.89 0.72
CA SER A 96 4.43 -8.64 0.37
C SER A 96 4.64 -7.22 -0.16
N ALA A 97 3.74 -6.72 -1.01
CA ALA A 97 3.76 -5.37 -1.55
C ALA A 97 3.52 -4.30 -0.47
N ALA A 98 2.57 -4.52 0.44
CA ALA A 98 2.34 -3.62 1.57
C ALA A 98 3.56 -3.49 2.48
N ILE A 99 4.29 -4.59 2.71
CA ILE A 99 5.56 -4.57 3.46
C ILE A 99 6.63 -3.80 2.70
N ALA A 100 6.80 -4.07 1.40
CA ALA A 100 7.76 -3.36 0.56
C ALA A 100 7.48 -1.84 0.52
N LEU A 101 6.21 -1.46 0.38
CA LEU A 101 5.76 -0.06 0.42
C LEU A 101 6.08 0.59 1.77
N LYS A 102 5.80 -0.09 2.88
CA LYS A 102 6.11 0.40 4.22
C LYS A 102 7.61 0.60 4.43
N LEU A 103 8.44 -0.34 3.98
CA LEU A 103 9.90 -0.23 4.05
C LEU A 103 10.40 0.95 3.21
N SER A 104 9.82 1.12 2.03
CA SER A 104 10.19 2.20 1.09
C SER A 104 9.84 3.59 1.66
N ILE A 105 8.64 3.77 2.22
CA ILE A 105 8.24 5.05 2.82
C ILE A 105 9.16 5.48 3.98
N ARG A 106 9.73 4.52 4.72
CA ARG A 106 10.65 4.80 5.84
C ARG A 106 12.01 5.34 5.41
N THR A 107 12.29 5.35 4.11
CA THR A 107 13.52 5.97 3.56
C THR A 107 13.39 7.49 3.38
N PHE A 108 12.17 8.02 3.49
CA PHE A 108 11.86 9.45 3.38
C PHE A 108 11.69 10.11 4.76
N GLU A 109 11.77 11.45 4.79
CA GLU A 109 11.48 12.21 6.00
C GLU A 109 9.97 12.17 6.31
N LEU A 110 9.60 11.63 7.46
CA LEU A 110 8.19 11.53 7.88
C LEU A 110 7.77 12.80 8.63
N VAL A 111 6.94 13.62 7.99
CA VAL A 111 6.46 14.89 8.55
C VAL A 111 5.03 14.78 9.04
N LYS A 112 4.66 15.59 10.04
CA LYS A 112 3.24 15.80 10.35
C LYS A 112 2.69 16.75 9.28
N ASP A 113 1.47 16.48 8.83
CA ASP A 113 0.68 17.44 8.06
C ASP A 113 0.53 18.77 8.80
#